data_AF-A0A7V5S833-F1
#
_entry.id   AF-A0A7V5S833-F1
#
_cell.length_a   1.000
_cell.length_b   1.000
_cell.length_c   1.000
_cell.angle_alpha   90.00
_cell.angle_beta   90.00
_cell.angle_gamma   90.00
#
_symmetry.space_group_name_H-M   'P 1'
#
loop_
_entity.id
_entity.type
_entity.pdbx_description
1 polymer ?
#
loop_
_entity_poly.entity_id
_entity_poly.type
_entity_poly.pdbx_seq_one_letter_code
_entity_poly.pdbx_strand_id
1 'polypeptide(L)'
;MNTNGNKSPEWTSSELERLTEEIAKLNERYVLSMRELRRHPPGSEEYIQRWAELDVLLEWLQKKVSQARQEIARLEETWPR
;
A
#
# COMPACT_ATOMS: atom_id res chain seq x y z
N MET A 1 -13.90 -41.50 9.26
CA MET A 1 -13.94 -40.32 8.36
C MET A 1 -13.41 -39.12 9.15
N ASN A 2 -12.12 -38.83 9.03
CA ASN A 2 -11.55 -37.56 9.50
C ASN A 2 -11.08 -36.83 8.24
N THR A 3 -11.89 -35.86 7.80
CA THR A 3 -11.56 -34.96 6.71
C THR A 3 -10.47 -34.01 7.20
N ASN A 4 -9.21 -34.43 7.11
CA ASN A 4 -8.08 -33.51 7.10
C ASN A 4 -8.26 -32.63 5.87
N GLY A 5 -8.95 -31.50 6.06
CA GLY A 5 -9.02 -30.45 5.06
C GLY A 5 -7.61 -29.96 4.82
N ASN A 6 -6.97 -30.48 3.78
CA ASN A 6 -5.79 -29.92 3.16
C ASN A 6 -6.11 -28.45 2.87
N LYS A 7 -5.79 -27.56 3.80
CA LYS A 7 -5.59 -26.15 3.49
C LYS A 7 -4.29 -26.12 2.72
N SER A 8 -4.38 -26.32 1.41
CA SER A 8 -3.30 -25.97 0.50
C SER A 8 -2.88 -24.54 0.86
N PRO A 9 -1.58 -24.23 0.95
CA PRO A 9 -1.13 -22.86 1.12
C PRO A 9 -1.85 -21.98 0.08
N GLU A 10 -2.28 -20.78 0.40
CA GLU A 10 -2.59 -19.79 -0.64
C GLU A 10 -1.24 -19.27 -1.13
N TRP A 11 -0.67 -19.92 -2.16
CA TRP A 11 0.64 -19.57 -2.75
C TRP A 11 0.62 -18.16 -3.39
N THR A 12 -0.59 -17.62 -3.59
CA THR A 12 -0.89 -16.30 -4.13
C THR A 12 -2.14 -15.77 -3.41
N SER A 13 -1.98 -14.87 -2.45
CA SER A 13 -3.12 -14.15 -1.87
C SER A 13 -3.56 -13.07 -2.86
N SER A 14 -4.75 -13.23 -3.42
CA SER A 14 -5.38 -12.22 -4.30
C SER A 14 -5.52 -10.86 -3.59
N GLU A 15 -5.65 -10.88 -2.27
CA GLU A 15 -5.67 -9.68 -1.43
C GLU A 15 -4.28 -9.02 -1.38
N LEU A 16 -3.21 -9.81 -1.24
CA LEU A 16 -1.84 -9.27 -1.26
C LEU A 16 -1.47 -8.70 -2.64
N GLU A 17 -1.90 -9.35 -3.73
CA GLU A 17 -1.74 -8.86 -5.10
C GLU A 17 -2.46 -7.51 -5.28
N ARG A 18 -3.73 -7.44 -4.86
CA ARG A 18 -4.52 -6.19 -4.89
C ARG A 18 -3.87 -5.08 -4.08
N LEU A 19 -3.41 -5.38 -2.85
CA LEU A 19 -2.74 -4.41 -2.00
C LEU A 19 -1.43 -3.93 -2.63
N THR A 20 -0.67 -4.82 -3.27
CA THR A 20 0.58 -4.46 -3.98
C THR A 20 0.31 -3.54 -5.16
N GLU A 21 -0.72 -3.81 -5.96
CA GLU A 21 -1.13 -2.92 -7.05
C GLU A 21 -1.59 -1.55 -6.55
N GLU A 22 -2.39 -1.51 -5.49
CA GLU A 22 -2.85 -0.27 -4.89
C GLU A 22 -1.69 0.57 -4.33
N ILE A 23 -0.73 -0.08 -3.67
CA ILE A 23 0.51 0.56 -3.19
C ILE A 23 1.30 1.12 -4.39
N ALA A 24 1.45 0.35 -5.47
CA ALA A 24 2.18 0.81 -6.66
C ALA A 24 1.53 2.06 -7.29
N LYS A 25 0.20 2.04 -7.46
CA LYS A 25 -0.57 3.19 -8.00
C LYS A 25 -0.48 4.42 -7.09
N LEU A 26 -0.59 4.24 -5.78
CA LEU A 26 -0.44 5.35 -4.82
C LEU A 26 0.97 5.92 -4.81
N ASN A 27 1.99 5.06 -4.87
CA ASN A 27 3.38 5.48 -4.91
C ASN A 27 3.70 6.24 -6.20
N GLU A 28 3.20 5.78 -7.35
CA GLU A 28 3.34 6.51 -8.62
C GLU A 28 2.71 7.91 -8.52
N ARG A 29 1.49 8.00 -7.99
CA ARG A 29 0.80 9.27 -7.77
C ARG A 29 1.60 10.18 -6.82
N TYR A 30 2.12 9.64 -5.72
CA TYR A 30 2.95 10.40 -4.78
C TYR A 30 4.20 10.97 -5.45
N VAL A 31 4.92 10.16 -6.24
CA VAL A 31 6.11 10.61 -6.98
C VAL A 31 5.77 11.71 -7.99
N LEU A 32 4.66 11.58 -8.72
CA LEU A 32 4.20 12.61 -9.65
C LEU A 32 3.82 13.91 -8.92
N SER A 33 3.06 13.82 -7.82
CA SER A 33 2.71 14.97 -6.98
C SER A 33 3.94 15.65 -6.38
N MET A 34 4.97 14.90 -5.97
CA MET A 34 6.24 15.45 -5.48
C MET A 34 6.99 16.21 -6.57
N ARG A 35 6.99 15.70 -7.81
CA ARG A 35 7.59 16.40 -8.95
C ARG A 35 6.84 17.69 -9.27
N GLU A 36 5.51 17.66 -9.16
CA GLU A 36 4.67 18.83 -9.36
C GLU A 36 4.89 19.89 -8.29
N LEU A 37 4.89 19.51 -7.01
CA LEU A 37 5.17 20.41 -5.88
C LEU A 37 6.47 21.20 -6.09
N ARG A 38 7.53 20.53 -6.56
CA ARG A 38 8.85 21.16 -6.81
C ARG A 38 8.84 22.23 -7.90
N ARG A 39 7.79 22.33 -8.71
CA ARG A 39 7.61 23.39 -9.71
C ARG A 39 7.05 24.68 -9.10
N HIS A 40 6.50 24.62 -7.89
CA HIS A 40 5.90 25.74 -7.20
C HIS A 40 6.90 26.39 -6.23
N PRO A 41 6.94 27.73 -6.09
CA PRO A 41 7.80 28.39 -5.12
C PRO A 41 7.45 27.99 -3.68
N PRO A 42 8.43 27.63 -2.84
CA PRO A 42 8.18 27.35 -1.43
C PRO A 42 7.47 28.53 -0.74
N GLY A 43 6.39 28.24 -0.02
CA GLY A 43 5.60 29.25 0.69
C GLY A 43 4.52 29.95 -0.16
N SER A 44 4.38 29.62 -1.45
CA SER A 44 3.18 30.00 -2.20
C SER A 44 1.95 29.24 -1.68
N GLU A 45 0.76 29.79 -1.90
CA GLU A 45 -0.50 29.13 -1.52
C GLU A 45 -0.64 27.77 -2.22
N GLU A 46 -0.27 27.71 -3.50
CA GLU A 46 -0.27 26.47 -4.28
C GLU A 46 0.72 25.45 -3.72
N TYR A 47 1.91 25.88 -3.30
CA TYR A 47 2.87 24.99 -2.66
C TYR A 47 2.31 24.39 -1.37
N ILE A 48 1.71 25.22 -0.51
CA ILE A 48 1.10 24.77 0.75
C ILE A 48 -0.04 23.78 0.49
N GLN A 49 -0.91 24.08 -0.49
CA GLN A 49 -2.01 23.18 -0.85
C GLN A 49 -1.50 21.84 -1.39
N ARG A 50 -0.53 21.86 -2.31
CA ARG A 50 0.06 20.64 -2.88
C ARG A 50 0.82 19.81 -1.84
N TRP A 51 1.45 20.48 -0.88
CA TRP A 51 2.09 19.83 0.25
C TRP A 51 1.05 19.08 1.10
N ALA A 52 -0.07 19.72 1.45
CA ALA A 52 -1.13 19.07 2.21
C ALA A 52 -1.74 17.86 1.47
N GLU A 53 -1.91 17.96 0.15
CA GLU A 53 -2.34 16.82 -0.69
C GLU A 53 -1.35 15.65 -0.64
N LEU A 54 -0.04 15.95 -0.59
CA LEU A 54 1.02 14.95 -0.48
C LEU A 54 1.03 14.25 0.88
N ASP A 55 0.80 14.98 1.97
CA ASP A 55 0.70 14.40 3.32
C ASP A 55 -0.44 13.38 3.39
N VAL A 56 -1.61 13.70 2.83
CA VAL A 56 -2.74 12.76 2.76
C VAL A 56 -2.40 11.52 1.92
N LEU A 57 -1.74 11.70 0.77
CA LEU A 57 -1.30 10.57 -0.06
C LEU A 57 -0.31 9.67 0.67
N LEU A 58 0.60 10.24 1.47
CA LEU A 58 1.58 9.49 2.25
C LEU A 58 0.89 8.68 3.36
N GLU A 59 -0.07 9.25 4.07
CA GLU A 59 -0.87 8.53 5.07
C GLU A 59 -1.60 7.32 4.44
N TRP A 60 -2.18 7.50 3.25
CA TRP A 60 -2.87 6.41 2.55
C TRP A 60 -1.90 5.31 2.14
N LEU A 61 -0.71 5.67 1.65
CA LEU A 61 0.34 4.72 1.31
C LEU A 61 0.79 3.92 2.53
N GLN A 62 1.04 4.60 3.66
CA GLN A 62 1.42 3.95 4.92
C GLN A 62 0.34 2.97 5.41
N LYS A 63 -0.93 3.37 5.34
CA LYS A 63 -2.05 2.49 5.68
C LYS A 63 -2.08 1.24 4.81
N LYS A 64 -1.89 1.39 3.50
CA LYS A 64 -1.88 0.24 2.56
C LYS A 64 -0.69 -0.70 2.80
N VAL A 65 0.49 -0.16 3.04
CA VAL A 65 1.67 -0.95 3.43
C VAL A 65 1.42 -1.70 4.74
N SER A 66 0.77 -1.08 5.72
CA SER A 66 0.39 -1.76 6.96
C SER A 66 -0.59 -2.92 6.72
N GLN A 67 -1.57 -2.73 5.84
CA GLN A 67 -2.52 -3.80 5.46
C GLN A 67 -1.79 -4.96 4.78
N ALA A 68 -0.87 -4.67 3.85
CA ALA A 68 -0.07 -5.70 3.18
C ALA A 68 0.80 -6.50 4.18
N ARG A 69 1.40 -5.82 5.17
CA ARG A 69 2.18 -6.49 6.23
C ARG A 69 1.32 -7.41 7.09
N GLN A 70 0.10 -7.00 7.44
CA GLN A 70 -0.85 -7.83 8.20
C GLN A 70 -1.26 -9.07 7.40
N GLU A 71 -1.50 -8.90 6.10
CA GLU A 71 -1.86 -10.00 5.21
C GLU A 71 -0.70 -11.00 5.05
N ILE A 72 0.54 -10.52 4.91
CA ILE A 72 1.73 -11.38 4.90
C ILE A 72 1.83 -12.18 6.21
N ALA A 73 1.69 -11.52 7.36
CA ALA A 73 1.74 -12.20 8.66
C ALA A 73 0.64 -13.27 8.80
N ARG A 74 -0.58 -12.97 8.34
CA ARG A 74 -1.69 -13.94 8.30
C ARG A 74 -1.34 -15.17 7.45
N LEU A 75 -0.74 -14.96 6.28
CA LEU A 75 -0.35 -16.05 5.38
C LEU A 75 0.76 -16.91 6.00
N GLU A 76 1.76 -16.28 6.62
CA GLU A 76 2.85 -16.97 7.34
C GLU A 76 2.31 -17.85 8.49
N GLU A 77 1.34 -17.38 9.27
CA GLU A 77 0.68 -18.17 10.31
C GLU A 77 -0.05 -19.41 9.76
N THR A 78 -0.59 -19.30 8.54
CA THR A 78 -1.32 -20.40 7.88
C THR A 78 -0.42 -21.35 7.09
N TRP A 79 0.89 -21.09 7.02
CA TRP A 79 1.83 -21.91 6.25
C TRP A 79 2.05 -23.28 6.93
N PRO A 80 1.82 -24.41 6.22
CA PRO A 80 2.13 -25.73 6.76
C PRO A 80 3.65 -25.88 6.91
N ARG A 81 4.10 -26.18 8.13
CA ARG A 81 5.50 -26.47 8.47
C ARG A 81 5.98 -27.79 7.87
#